data_AF-A0A3S9ED95-F1
#
_entry.id   AF-A0A3S9ED95-F1
#
_cell.length_a   1.000
_cell.length_b   1.000
_cell.length_c   1.000
_cell.angle_alpha   90.00
_cell.angle_beta   90.00
_cell.angle_gamma   90.00
#
_symmetry.space_group_name_H-M   'P 1'
#
loop_
_entity.id
_entity.type
_entity.pdbx_description
1 polymer ?
#
loop_
_entity_poly.entity_id
_entity_poly.type
_entity_poly.pdbx_seq_one_letter_code
_entity_poly.pdbx_strand_id
1 'polypeptide(L)'
;MTNTLKISLKPNEKIYINGAVIRVDRKVTVELMNDVQFLLESHVIQADDASTPLKQLYFILQVMLMNPAGAAGARDMFRRSLPLLLASFEDTQICAALKQIDRMVGEDHIYEALKAIRALYPLERRALGGNDDVPGAERPLAVGARY
;
A
#
# COMPACT_ATOMS: atom_id res chain seq x y z
N MET A 1 -24.35 15.13 -0.35
CA MET A 1 -24.45 13.67 -0.51
C MET A 1 -23.13 13.09 -0.01
N THR A 2 -23.13 12.45 1.16
CA THR A 2 -21.93 11.82 1.72
C THR A 2 -21.55 10.67 0.79
N ASN A 3 -20.36 10.73 0.19
CA ASN A 3 -19.88 9.71 -0.73
C ASN A 3 -19.47 8.48 0.07
N THR A 4 -20.40 7.55 0.29
CA THR A 4 -20.15 6.36 1.10
C THR A 4 -19.30 5.35 0.32
N LEU A 5 -18.20 4.89 0.91
CA LEU A 5 -17.32 3.91 0.27
C LEU A 5 -17.91 2.51 0.40
N LYS A 6 -18.14 1.83 -0.73
CA LYS A 6 -18.65 0.45 -0.78
C LYS A 6 -17.56 -0.52 -1.18
N ILE A 7 -17.34 -1.54 -0.36
CA ILE A 7 -16.32 -2.57 -0.55
C ILE A 7 -17.00 -3.93 -0.61
N SER A 8 -16.70 -4.71 -1.65
CA SER A 8 -17.14 -6.10 -1.75
C SER A 8 -16.04 -7.05 -1.27
N LEU A 9 -16.36 -7.89 -0.29
CA LEU A 9 -15.46 -8.90 0.27
C LEU A 9 -15.91 -10.30 -0.16
N LYS A 10 -14.95 -11.16 -0.50
CA LYS A 10 -15.16 -12.57 -0.83
C LYS A 10 -15.20 -13.42 0.45
N PRO A 11 -15.75 -14.66 0.40
CA PRO A 11 -15.68 -15.58 1.52
C PRO A 11 -14.25 -15.75 2.03
N ASN A 12 -14.07 -15.68 3.35
CA ASN A 12 -12.79 -15.73 4.07
C ASN A 12 -11.82 -14.57 3.84
N GLU A 13 -12.18 -13.56 3.05
CA GLU A 13 -11.35 -12.37 2.85
C GLU A 13 -11.32 -11.50 4.09
N LYS A 14 -10.14 -10.92 4.39
CA LYS A 14 -9.96 -9.97 5.49
C LYS A 14 -9.89 -8.53 5.01
N ILE A 15 -10.43 -7.64 5.82
CA ILE A 15 -10.20 -6.20 5.72
C ILE A 15 -9.67 -5.69 7.06
N TYR A 16 -8.64 -4.86 6.98
CA TYR A 16 -8.04 -4.17 8.11
C TYR A 16 -8.59 -2.75 8.13
N ILE A 17 -9.16 -2.29 9.24
CA ILE A 17 -9.75 -0.96 9.37
C ILE A 17 -9.35 -0.37 10.72
N ASN A 18 -8.60 0.74 10.73
CA ASN A 18 -8.15 1.41 11.96
C ASN A 18 -7.55 0.43 13.01
N GLY A 19 -6.82 -0.59 12.56
CA GLY A 19 -6.23 -1.63 13.42
C GLY A 19 -7.15 -2.79 13.80
N ALA A 20 -8.44 -2.73 13.50
CA ALA A 20 -9.33 -3.88 13.59
C ALA A 20 -9.19 -4.78 12.37
N VAL A 21 -9.31 -6.10 12.57
CA VAL A 21 -9.33 -7.09 11.49
C VAL A 21 -10.71 -7.70 11.40
N ILE A 22 -11.37 -7.54 10.25
CA ILE A 22 -12.69 -8.11 9.98
C ILE A 22 -12.52 -9.20 8.94
N ARG A 23 -13.00 -10.41 9.24
CA ARG A 23 -13.08 -11.54 8.31
C ARG A 23 -14.53 -11.87 8.06
N VAL A 24 -14.89 -12.14 6.81
CA VAL A 24 -16.24 -12.52 6.43
C VAL A 24 -16.30 -14.01 6.09
N ASP A 25 -17.41 -14.67 6.40
CA ASP A 25 -17.63 -16.09 6.13
C ASP A 25 -18.18 -16.34 4.72
N ARG A 26 -18.83 -15.34 4.13
CA ARG A 26 -19.42 -15.37 2.78
C ARG A 26 -19.20 -14.05 2.04
N LYS A 27 -19.60 -14.00 0.77
CA LYS A 27 -19.54 -12.77 -0.01
C LYS A 27 -20.48 -11.73 0.58
N VAL A 28 -19.96 -10.56 0.94
CA VAL A 28 -20.74 -9.45 1.49
C VAL A 28 -20.26 -8.13 0.91
N THR A 29 -21.13 -7.12 0.92
CA THR A 29 -20.78 -5.74 0.62
C THR A 29 -20.85 -4.95 1.92
N VAL A 30 -19.76 -4.30 2.29
CA VAL A 30 -19.66 -3.42 3.45
C VAL A 30 -19.65 -1.98 2.96
N GLU A 31 -20.45 -1.14 3.61
CA GLU A 31 -20.52 0.29 3.34
C GLU A 31 -19.93 1.05 4.54
N LEU A 32 -18.91 1.86 4.29
CA LEU A 32 -18.21 2.63 5.32
C LEU A 32 -18.80 4.03 5.36
N MET A 33 -19.50 4.35 6.45
CA MET A 33 -20.25 5.60 6.62
C MET A 33 -19.38 6.78 7.07
N ASN A 34 -18.10 6.55 7.36
CA ASN A 34 -17.13 7.54 7.83
C ASN A 34 -15.82 7.41 7.04
N ASP A 35 -15.00 8.46 7.09
CA ASP A 35 -13.63 8.40 6.62
C ASP A 35 -12.82 7.47 7.53
N VAL A 36 -12.34 6.37 6.96
CA VAL A 36 -11.58 5.34 7.67
C VAL A 36 -10.36 4.95 6.86
N GLN A 37 -9.25 4.67 7.55
CA GLN A 37 -8.09 4.07 6.93
C GLN A 37 -8.31 2.56 6.89
N PHE A 38 -8.19 1.97 5.70
CA PHE A 38 -8.36 0.53 5.53
C PHE A 38 -7.35 -0.08 4.56
N LEU A 39 -7.15 -1.38 4.70
CA LEU A 39 -6.35 -2.19 3.78
C LEU A 39 -7.03 -3.54 3.57
N LEU A 40 -7.10 -4.00 2.32
CA LEU A 40 -7.58 -5.35 2.00
C LEU A 40 -6.45 -6.36 2.19
N GLU A 41 -6.79 -7.61 2.52
CA GLU A 41 -5.82 -8.70 2.64
C GLU A 41 -4.94 -8.86 1.41
N SER A 42 -5.50 -8.70 0.21
CA SER A 42 -4.77 -8.74 -1.07
C SER A 42 -3.71 -7.65 -1.22
N HIS A 43 -3.80 -6.59 -0.40
CA HIS A 43 -2.82 -5.51 -0.36
C HIS A 43 -1.86 -5.62 0.83
N VAL A 44 -2.06 -6.58 1.73
CA VAL A 44 -1.14 -6.84 2.83
C VAL A 44 -0.03 -7.76 2.34
N ILE A 45 1.22 -7.35 2.55
CA ILE A 45 2.39 -8.23 2.34
C ILE A 45 2.95 -8.67 3.70
N GLN A 46 3.49 -9.88 3.76
CA GLN A 46 4.21 -10.34 4.95
C GLN A 46 5.64 -9.80 4.95
N ALA A 47 6.31 -9.85 6.11
CA ALA A 47 7.70 -9.42 6.23
C ALA A 47 8.62 -10.20 5.25
N ASP A 48 8.36 -11.49 5.06
CA ASP A 48 9.12 -12.35 4.15
C ASP A 48 8.91 -11.99 2.66
N ASP A 49 7.77 -11.37 2.32
CA ASP A 49 7.49 -10.90 0.96
C ASP A 49 8.20 -9.59 0.62
N ALA A 50 8.74 -8.89 1.62
CA ALA A 50 9.45 -7.62 1.49
C ALA A 50 10.89 -7.81 0.98
N SER A 51 11.03 -8.51 -0.14
CA SER A 51 12.30 -8.93 -0.73
C SER A 51 13.00 -7.84 -1.57
N THR A 52 12.31 -6.75 -1.90
CA THR A 52 12.87 -5.63 -2.68
C THR A 52 12.85 -4.33 -1.89
N PRO A 53 13.75 -3.37 -2.18
CA PRO A 53 13.82 -2.11 -1.45
C PRO A 53 12.47 -1.35 -1.37
N LEU A 54 11.70 -1.28 -2.47
CA LEU A 54 10.39 -0.64 -2.48
C LEU A 54 9.33 -1.47 -1.74
N LYS A 55 9.39 -2.80 -1.77
CA LYS A 55 8.50 -3.62 -0.94
C LYS A 55 8.80 -3.48 0.55
N GLN A 56 10.06 -3.31 0.93
CA GLN A 56 10.44 -2.97 2.31
C GLN A 56 9.85 -1.61 2.71
N LEU A 57 9.98 -0.60 1.86
CA LEU A 57 9.36 0.70 2.10
C LEU A 57 7.83 0.60 2.22
N TYR A 58 7.19 -0.18 1.33
CA TYR A 58 5.76 -0.47 1.39
C TYR A 58 5.36 -1.12 2.72
N PHE A 59 6.12 -2.11 3.18
CA PHE A 59 5.85 -2.78 4.45
C PHE A 59 5.91 -1.82 5.63
N ILE A 60 6.87 -0.88 5.63
CA ILE A 60 6.96 0.16 6.68
C ILE A 60 5.67 1.01 6.72
N LEU A 61 5.21 1.50 5.57
CA LEU A 61 3.97 2.29 5.48
C LEU A 61 2.73 1.47 5.84
N GLN A 62 2.72 0.19 5.47
CA GLN A 62 1.65 -0.74 5.83
C GLN A 62 1.53 -0.85 7.35
N VAL A 63 2.64 -0.96 8.07
CA VAL A 63 2.64 -0.96 9.54
C VAL A 63 2.12 0.36 10.09
N MET A 64 2.48 1.51 9.49
CA MET A 64 1.92 2.81 9.92
C MET A 64 0.40 2.85 9.82
N LEU A 65 -0.16 2.31 8.72
CA LEU A 65 -1.60 2.29 8.46
C LEU A 65 -2.34 1.29 9.36
N MET A 66 -1.76 0.10 9.56
CA MET A 66 -2.42 -1.03 10.22
C MET A 66 -2.25 -1.01 11.74
N ASN A 67 -1.18 -0.44 12.28
CA ASN A 67 -0.87 -0.46 13.71
C ASN A 67 -0.71 0.97 14.24
N PRO A 68 -1.78 1.60 14.74
CA PRO A 68 -1.73 2.95 15.30
C PRO A 68 -0.69 3.09 16.43
N ALA A 69 -0.54 2.06 17.27
CA ALA A 69 0.43 2.07 18.37
C ALA A 69 1.89 1.98 17.87
N GLY A 70 2.12 1.27 16.75
CA GLY A 70 3.42 1.15 16.10
C GLY A 70 3.74 2.27 15.10
N ALA A 71 2.79 3.15 14.80
CA ALA A 71 2.91 4.11 13.71
C ALA A 71 4.06 5.11 13.90
N ALA A 72 4.34 5.55 15.13
CA ALA A 72 5.46 6.45 15.42
C ALA A 72 6.82 5.79 15.09
N GLY A 73 7.04 4.56 15.57
CA GLY A 73 8.27 3.82 15.28
C GLY A 73 8.42 3.48 13.79
N ALA A 74 7.31 3.16 13.11
CA ALA A 74 7.32 2.96 11.67
C ALA A 74 7.65 4.25 10.90
N ARG A 75 7.12 5.42 11.30
CA ARG A 75 7.51 6.73 10.73
C ARG A 75 9.00 7.01 10.89
N ASP A 76 9.58 6.70 12.04
CA ASP A 76 11.02 6.86 12.26
C ASP A 76 11.84 5.92 11.38
N MET A 77 11.37 4.68 11.20
CA MET A 77 12.00 3.74 10.29
C MET A 77 11.94 4.24 8.84
N PHE A 78 10.79 4.75 8.39
CA PHE A 78 10.64 5.35 7.07
C PHE A 78 11.60 6.52 6.84
N ARG A 79 11.71 7.45 7.81
CA ARG A 79 12.64 8.59 7.73
C ARG A 79 14.10 8.18 7.61
N ARG A 80 14.47 7.02 8.15
CA ARG A 80 15.82 6.44 8.00
C ARG A 80 16.00 5.68 6.68
N SER A 81 14.98 4.92 6.26
CA SER A 81 15.04 4.09 5.06
C SER A 81 14.98 4.89 3.76
N LEU A 82 14.14 5.94 3.70
CA LEU A 82 13.90 6.70 2.47
C LEU A 82 15.17 7.35 1.88
N PRO A 83 16.05 8.03 2.66
CA PRO A 83 17.28 8.60 2.12
C PRO A 83 18.23 7.53 1.56
N LEU A 84 18.28 6.35 2.18
CA LEU A 84 19.11 5.23 1.71
C LEU A 84 18.59 4.71 0.37
N LEU A 85 17.26 4.61 0.21
CA LEU A 85 16.60 4.23 -1.04
C LEU A 85 16.88 5.24 -2.15
N LEU A 86 16.75 6.54 -1.85
CA LEU A 86 17.06 7.61 -2.80
C LEU A 86 18.52 7.58 -3.26
N ALA A 87 19.44 7.16 -2.39
CA ALA A 87 20.85 7.00 -2.74
C ALA A 87 21.14 5.70 -3.53
N SER A 88 20.29 4.68 -3.42
CA SER A 88 20.48 3.39 -4.09
C SER A 88 19.92 3.32 -5.52
N PHE A 89 18.97 4.19 -5.87
CA PHE A 89 18.36 4.20 -7.20
C PHE A 89 18.98 5.26 -8.11
N GLU A 90 19.42 4.85 -9.30
CA GLU A 90 19.86 5.77 -10.36
C GLU A 90 18.68 6.28 -11.21
N ASP A 91 17.57 5.54 -11.23
CA ASP A 91 16.37 5.89 -12.01
C ASP A 91 15.71 7.17 -11.46
N THR A 92 15.71 8.21 -12.30
CA THR A 92 15.18 9.53 -11.94
C THR A 92 13.67 9.53 -11.72
N GLN A 93 12.92 8.62 -12.36
CA GLN A 93 11.47 8.48 -12.16
C GLN A 93 11.18 7.87 -10.79
N ILE A 94 11.92 6.83 -10.39
CA ILE A 94 11.80 6.25 -9.05
C ILE A 94 12.14 7.30 -7.99
N CYS A 95 13.27 8.00 -8.15
CA CYS A 95 13.68 9.05 -7.22
C CYS A 95 12.67 10.21 -7.11
N ALA A 96 12.08 10.64 -8.23
CA ALA A 96 11.03 11.65 -8.22
C ALA A 96 9.77 11.17 -7.48
N ALA A 97 9.36 9.92 -7.70
CA ALA A 97 8.20 9.33 -7.04
C ALA A 97 8.44 9.15 -5.53
N LEU A 98 9.63 8.74 -5.12
CA LEU A 98 10.02 8.63 -3.71
C LEU A 98 9.93 9.97 -2.96
N LYS A 99 10.31 11.08 -3.61
CA LYS A 99 10.12 12.44 -3.05
C LYS A 99 8.64 12.83 -2.92
N GLN A 100 7.79 12.36 -3.83
CA GLN A 100 6.34 12.57 -3.71
C GLN A 100 5.74 11.73 -2.58
N ILE A 101 6.21 10.48 -2.43
CA ILE A 101 5.86 9.59 -1.32
C ILE A 101 6.23 10.21 0.03
N ASP A 102 7.40 10.83 0.14
CA ASP A 102 7.80 11.57 1.35
C ASP A 102 6.78 12.66 1.73
N ARG A 103 6.35 13.46 0.74
CA ARG A 103 5.34 14.50 0.97
C ARG A 103 4.00 13.90 1.40
N MET A 104 3.54 12.84 0.74
CA MET A 104 2.29 12.16 1.09
C MET A 104 2.33 11.62 2.52
N VAL A 105 3.45 11.02 2.94
CA VAL A 105 3.63 10.54 4.32
C VAL A 105 3.67 11.71 5.31
N GLY A 106 4.29 12.83 4.95
CA GLY A 106 4.31 14.05 5.77
C GLY A 106 2.93 14.70 5.94
N GLU A 107 2.03 14.52 4.97
CA GLU A 107 0.63 14.97 5.00
C GLU A 107 -0.34 13.92 5.57
N ASP A 108 0.16 12.82 6.12
CA ASP A 108 -0.62 11.67 6.63
C ASP A 108 -1.50 10.95 5.57
N HIS A 109 -1.23 11.17 4.28
CA HIS A 109 -1.82 10.46 3.14
C HIS A 109 -1.15 9.09 2.91
N ILE A 110 -1.19 8.22 3.92
CA ILE A 110 -0.45 6.93 3.93
C ILE A 110 -0.98 5.95 2.88
N TYR A 111 -2.29 5.92 2.64
CA TYR A 111 -2.89 5.01 1.66
C TYR A 111 -2.47 5.38 0.22
N GLU A 112 -2.47 6.68 -0.10
CA GLU A 112 -2.01 7.22 -1.36
C GLU A 112 -0.52 6.89 -1.58
N ALA A 113 0.29 7.03 -0.52
CA ALA A 113 1.70 6.69 -0.55
C ALA A 113 1.92 5.18 -0.81
N LEU A 114 1.15 4.28 -0.18
CA LEU A 114 1.19 2.83 -0.47
C LEU A 114 0.85 2.53 -1.92
N LYS A 115 -0.19 3.17 -2.45
CA LYS A 115 -0.60 3.02 -3.86
C LYS A 115 0.51 3.50 -4.80
N ALA A 116 1.13 4.64 -4.49
CA ALA A 116 2.25 5.17 -5.26
C ALA A 116 3.44 4.21 -5.27
N ILE A 117 3.82 3.62 -4.13
CA ILE A 117 4.92 2.65 -4.06
C ILE A 117 4.62 1.41 -4.93
N ARG A 118 3.41 0.84 -4.85
CA ARG A 118 3.05 -0.34 -5.69
C ARG A 118 3.15 -0.05 -7.18
N ALA A 119 2.82 1.17 -7.62
CA ALA A 119 2.94 1.56 -9.01
C ALA A 119 4.40 1.58 -9.51
N LEU A 120 5.38 1.66 -8.59
CA LEU A 120 6.80 1.64 -8.92
C LEU A 120 7.40 0.23 -9.00
N TYR A 121 6.71 -0.83 -8.56
CA TYR A 121 7.25 -2.20 -8.62
C TYR A 121 7.72 -2.63 -10.03
N PRO A 122 7.01 -2.29 -11.13
CA PRO A 122 7.51 -2.60 -12.47
C PRO A 122 8.77 -1.82 -12.85
N LEU A 123 8.93 -0.59 -12.34
CA LEU A 123 10.15 0.21 -12.55
C LEU A 123 11.31 -0.37 -11.74
N GLU A 124 11.08 -0.69 -10.48
CA GLU A 124 12.09 -1.31 -9.62
C GLU A 124 12.57 -2.65 -10.20
N ARG A 125 11.67 -3.51 -10.67
CA ARG A 125 12.08 -4.78 -11.31
C ARG A 125 13.01 -4.57 -12.51
N ARG A 126 12.76 -3.53 -13.31
CA ARG A 126 13.64 -3.16 -14.43
C ARG A 126 14.98 -2.63 -13.94
N ALA A 127 14.98 -1.77 -12.92
CA ALA A 127 16.19 -1.19 -12.34
C ALA A 127 17.08 -2.24 -11.65
N LEU A 128 16.49 -3.26 -11.02
CA LEU A 128 17.21 -4.37 -10.39
C LEU A 128 17.63 -5.47 -11.38
N GLY A 129 17.36 -5.31 -12.69
CA GLY A 129 17.79 -6.26 -13.72
C GLY A 129 16.98 -7.56 -13.79
N GLY A 130 15.72 -7.56 -13.37
CA GLY A 130 14.87 -8.75 -13.34
C GLY A 130 14.47 -9.25 -14.75
N ASN A 131 15.14 -10.30 -15.22
CA ASN A 131 14.57 -11.26 -16.15
C ASN A 131 13.32 -11.92 -15.52
N ASP A 132 12.35 -12.25 -16.37
CA ASP A 132 11.01 -12.72 -16.08
C ASP A 132 10.85 -13.71 -14.90
N ASP A 133 9.98 -13.34 -13.94
CA ASP A 133 9.07 -14.30 -13.31
C ASP A 133 7.80 -13.56 -12.88
N VAL A 134 6.74 -13.72 -13.66
CA VAL A 134 5.40 -13.18 -13.37
C VAL A 134 4.47 -14.37 -13.15
N PRO A 135 3.86 -14.46 -11.95
CA PRO A 135 2.46 -14.81 -11.91
C PRO A 135 1.70 -13.78 -11.09
N GLY A 136 0.90 -12.96 -11.77
CA GLY A 136 -0.05 -12.06 -11.10
C GLY A 136 -0.51 -10.86 -11.91
N ALA A 137 -0.68 -11.00 -13.23
CA ALA A 137 -1.39 -9.99 -14.01
C ALA A 137 -2.88 -9.96 -13.61
N GLU A 138 -3.27 -8.79 -13.11
CA GLU A 138 -4.57 -8.12 -13.28
C GLU A 138 -5.84 -8.79 -12.73
N ARG A 139 -6.36 -8.21 -11.64
CA ARG A 139 -7.81 -8.14 -11.40
C ARG A 139 -8.22 -6.66 -11.40
N PRO A 140 -9.36 -6.33 -12.03
CA PRO A 140 -9.62 -5.01 -12.56
C PRO A 140 -9.76 -3.96 -11.45
N LEU A 141 -9.28 -2.77 -11.78
CA LEU A 141 -9.66 -1.52 -11.12
C LEU A 141 -11.18 -1.46 -11.04
N ALA A 142 -11.73 -1.38 -9.82
CA ALA A 142 -13.13 -1.02 -9.62
C ALA A 142 -13.31 0.45 -10.03
N VAL A 143 -13.47 0.68 -11.33
CA VAL A 143 -14.00 1.92 -11.90
C VAL A 143 -15.51 1.83 -11.75
N GLY A 144 -16.00 2.33 -10.63
CA GLY A 144 -17.43 2.49 -10.37
C GLY A 144 -17.82 3.96 -10.51
N ALA A 145 -18.04 4.41 -11.74
CA ALA A 145 -18.93 5.55 -12.04
C ALA A 145 -19.08 5.69 -13.55
N ARG A 146 -20.23 5.26 -14.11
CA ARG A 146 -21.14 6.07 -14.92
C ARG A 146 -22.53 5.42 -14.89
N TYR A 147 -23.53 6.21 -14.48
CA TYR A 147 -24.92 6.02 -14.91
C TYR A 147 -25.03 6.42 -16.38
#